data_AF-A0A966TXI5-F1
#
_entry.id   AF-A0A966TXI5-F1
#
_cell.length_a   1.000
_cell.length_b   1.000
_cell.length_c   1.000
_cell.angle_alpha   90.00
_cell.angle_beta   90.00
_cell.angle_gamma   90.00
#
_symmetry.space_group_name_H-M   'P 1'
#
loop_
_entity.id
_entity.type
_entity.pdbx_description
1 polymer ?
#
loop_
_entity_poly.entity_id
_entity_poly.type
_entity_poly.pdbx_seq_one_letter_code
_entity_poly.pdbx_strand_id
1 'polypeptide(L)'
;MGWVPGRGPGSGVWPFWLSLGMALTSVWTVVRWFRKTTSESRNETPYIDPDHLPLVAVSFIGLTVMVVLVSFVGTYISIALFLGFYMRVIGKHSWGLTTATVIGMVLMVYFLFEWQLSKYLPKGLPIFEDGFLWIDNFRWTYLM
;
A
#
# COMPACT_ATOMS: atom_id res chain seq x y z
N MET A 1 -5.91 -31.67 -7.49
CA MET A 1 -6.03 -30.19 -7.44
C MET A 1 -4.88 -29.57 -8.19
N GLY A 2 -5.14 -28.99 -9.36
CA GLY A 2 -4.15 -28.23 -10.13
C GLY A 2 -3.12 -29.00 -10.96
N TRP A 3 -3.13 -30.34 -11.01
CA TRP A 3 -2.20 -31.07 -11.89
C TRP A 3 -2.72 -31.09 -13.33
N VAL A 4 -1.93 -30.61 -14.29
CA VAL A 4 -2.28 -30.65 -15.72
C VAL A 4 -1.56 -31.83 -16.36
N PRO A 5 -2.29 -32.83 -16.91
CA PRO A 5 -1.67 -33.96 -17.60
C PRO A 5 -0.72 -33.47 -18.70
N GLY A 6 0.53 -33.91 -18.65
CA GLY A 6 1.56 -33.55 -19.64
C GLY A 6 2.23 -32.17 -19.49
N ARG A 7 1.79 -31.30 -18.56
CA ARG A 7 2.42 -29.99 -18.28
C ARG A 7 2.93 -29.81 -16.84
N GLY A 8 2.65 -30.75 -15.95
CA GLY A 8 3.08 -30.69 -14.55
C GLY A 8 2.12 -29.89 -13.65
N PRO A 9 2.59 -29.38 -12.49
CA PRO A 9 1.75 -28.66 -11.56
C PRO A 9 1.28 -27.33 -12.18
N GLY A 10 -0.03 -27.16 -12.29
CA GLY A 10 -0.66 -25.92 -12.70
C GLY A 10 -0.39 -24.80 -11.70
N SER A 11 -0.53 -23.56 -12.17
CA SER A 11 -0.20 -22.34 -11.41
C SER A 11 -0.86 -22.23 -10.03
N GLY A 12 -2.00 -22.91 -9.82
CA GLY A 12 -2.73 -22.92 -8.54
C GLY A 12 -2.22 -23.91 -7.48
N VAL A 13 -1.35 -24.86 -7.84
CA VAL A 13 -0.84 -25.87 -6.88
C VAL A 13 0.02 -25.21 -5.81
N TRP A 14 0.94 -24.33 -6.22
CA TRP A 14 1.88 -23.70 -5.31
C TRP A 14 1.21 -22.73 -4.32
N PRO A 15 0.32 -21.81 -4.75
CA PRO A 15 -0.43 -20.95 -3.83
C PRO A 15 -1.33 -21.72 -2.86
N PHE A 16 -1.92 -22.84 -3.30
CA PHE A 16 -2.78 -23.68 -2.46
C PHE A 16 -2.00 -24.28 -1.28
N TRP A 17 -0.86 -24.93 -1.53
CA TRP A 17 -0.08 -25.53 -0.45
C TRP A 17 0.55 -24.50 0.48
N LEU A 18 0.97 -23.35 -0.05
CA LEU A 18 1.45 -22.24 0.76
C LEU A 18 0.36 -21.68 1.69
N SER A 19 -0.82 -21.37 1.14
CA SER A 19 -1.95 -20.89 1.95
C SER A 19 -2.41 -21.92 2.98
N LEU A 20 -2.39 -23.21 2.65
CA LEU A 20 -2.68 -24.28 3.60
C LEU A 20 -1.66 -24.32 4.75
N GLY A 21 -0.37 -24.19 4.45
CA GLY A 21 0.69 -24.11 5.48
C GLY A 21 0.52 -22.89 6.40
N MET A 22 0.18 -21.73 5.82
CA MET A 22 -0.14 -20.53 6.60
C MET A 22 -1.39 -20.74 7.48
N ALA A 23 -2.45 -21.34 6.93
CA ALA A 23 -3.67 -21.62 7.69
C ALA A 23 -3.40 -22.55 8.89
N LEU A 24 -2.61 -23.61 8.69
CA LEU A 24 -2.23 -24.53 9.77
C LEU A 24 -1.41 -23.83 10.86
N THR A 25 -0.45 -22.98 10.50
CA THR A 25 0.35 -22.24 11.48
C THR A 25 -0.47 -21.18 12.23
N SER A 26 -1.43 -20.54 11.57
CA SER A 26 -2.41 -19.64 12.22
C SER A 26 -3.28 -20.39 13.23
N VAL A 27 -3.85 -21.54 12.85
CA VAL A 27 -4.64 -22.39 13.76
C VAL A 27 -3.79 -22.82 14.95
N TRP A 28 -2.55 -23.25 14.71
CA TRP A 28 -1.63 -23.62 15.79
C TRP A 28 -1.36 -22.47 16.76
N THR A 29 -1.21 -21.25 16.26
CA THR A 29 -1.02 -20.04 17.08
C THR A 29 -2.24 -19.76 17.96
N VAL A 30 -3.45 -19.92 17.43
CA VAL A 30 -4.71 -19.79 18.19
C VAL A 30 -4.80 -20.85 19.28
N VAL A 31 -4.50 -22.11 18.97
CA VAL A 31 -4.45 -23.19 19.98
C VAL A 31 -3.43 -22.88 21.08
N ARG A 32 -2.26 -22.35 20.70
CA ARG A 32 -1.19 -21.97 21.63
C ARG A 32 -1.62 -20.86 22.60
N TRP A 33 -2.42 -19.91 22.11
CA TRP A 33 -3.05 -18.83 22.88
C TRP A 33 -4.10 -19.37 23.86
N PHE A 34 -5.04 -20.20 23.41
CA PHE A 34 -6.01 -20.82 24.34
C PHE A 34 -5.36 -21.65 25.44
N ARG A 35 -4.23 -22.30 25.14
CA ARG A 35 -3.45 -23.08 26.11
C ARG A 35 -2.57 -22.23 27.04
N LYS A 36 -2.58 -20.90 26.93
CA LYS A 36 -1.76 -19.97 27.73
C LYS A 36 -0.27 -20.36 27.81
N THR A 37 0.28 -20.87 26.71
CA THR A 37 1.66 -21.40 26.69
C THR A 37 2.71 -20.34 26.35
N THR A 38 2.29 -19.18 25.85
CA THR A 38 3.17 -18.04 25.52
C THR A 38 3.04 -16.96 26.59
N SER A 39 4.13 -16.22 26.88
CA SER A 39 4.13 -15.05 27.79
C SER A 39 3.06 -14.03 27.41
N GLU A 40 2.95 -13.71 26.11
CA GLU A 40 1.96 -12.76 25.56
C GLU A 40 0.51 -13.20 25.81
N SER A 41 0.26 -14.51 25.90
CA SER A 41 -1.08 -15.06 26.15
C SER A 41 -1.51 -14.98 27.62
N ARG A 42 -0.56 -14.70 28.53
CA ARG A 42 -0.81 -14.53 29.97
C ARG A 42 -0.79 -13.05 30.38
N ASN A 43 -0.47 -12.17 29.44
CA ASN A 43 -0.38 -10.76 29.71
C ASN A 43 -1.79 -10.14 29.65
N GLU A 44 -2.22 -9.53 30.76
CA GLU A 44 -3.50 -8.83 30.87
C GLU A 44 -3.35 -7.31 30.74
N THR A 45 -2.14 -6.80 30.48
CA THR A 45 -1.97 -5.39 30.16
C THR A 45 -2.72 -5.04 28.89
N PRO A 46 -3.36 -3.87 28.80
CA PRO A 46 -3.99 -3.40 27.57
C PRO A 46 -3.01 -3.49 26.40
N TYR A 47 -3.37 -4.25 25.36
CA TYR A 47 -2.53 -4.44 24.17
C TYR A 47 -2.34 -3.11 23.41
N ILE A 48 -3.37 -2.27 23.42
CA ILE A 48 -3.32 -0.92 22.88
C ILE A 48 -3.46 0.03 24.04
N ASP A 49 -2.43 0.85 24.25
CA ASP A 49 -2.50 1.99 25.15
C ASP A 49 -3.57 2.97 24.60
N PRO A 50 -4.65 3.27 25.35
CA PRO A 50 -5.71 4.15 24.87
C PRO A 50 -5.20 5.53 24.41
N ASP A 51 -4.05 5.97 24.90
CA ASP A 51 -3.40 7.22 24.50
C ASP A 51 -2.96 7.22 23.02
N HIS A 52 -2.81 6.05 22.39
CA HIS A 52 -2.40 5.91 20.99
C HIS A 52 -3.56 5.65 20.01
N LEU A 53 -4.77 5.37 20.51
CA LEU A 53 -5.96 5.18 19.66
C LEU A 53 -6.26 6.38 18.74
N PRO A 54 -6.10 7.66 19.18
CA PRO A 54 -6.33 8.80 18.29
C PRO A 54 -5.39 8.81 17.09
N LEU A 55 -4.12 8.41 17.28
CA LEU A 55 -3.14 8.34 16.19
C LEU A 55 -3.56 7.30 15.15
N VAL A 56 -3.99 6.12 15.60
CA VAL A 56 -4.49 5.05 14.72
C VAL A 56 -5.73 5.52 13.95
N ALA A 57 -6.67 6.18 14.63
CA ALA A 57 -7.88 6.70 14.00
C ALA A 57 -7.58 7.76 12.93
N VAL A 58 -6.68 8.71 13.22
CA VAL A 58 -6.27 9.74 12.25
C VAL A 58 -5.59 9.10 11.04
N SER A 59 -4.71 8.12 11.24
CA SER A 59 -4.06 7.40 10.15
C SER A 59 -5.06 6.64 9.27
N PHE A 60 -6.04 5.97 9.89
CA PHE A 60 -7.10 5.27 9.18
C PHE A 60 -7.97 6.23 8.34
N ILE A 61 -8.37 7.35 8.93
CA ILE A 61 -9.14 8.38 8.23
C ILE A 61 -8.33 8.98 7.09
N GLY A 62 -7.05 9.31 7.31
CA GLY A 62 -6.16 9.85 6.30
C GLY A 62 -6.00 8.92 5.10
N LEU A 63 -5.81 7.61 5.35
CA LEU A 63 -5.75 6.60 4.29
C LEU A 63 -7.09 6.46 3.56
N THR A 64 -8.20 6.47 4.28
CA THR A 64 -9.54 6.40 3.67
C THR A 64 -9.79 7.60 2.75
N VAL A 65 -9.44 8.81 3.21
CA VAL A 65 -9.53 10.03 2.41
C VAL A 65 -8.63 9.93 1.18
N MET A 66 -7.40 9.44 1.32
CA MET A 66 -6.49 9.22 0.18
C MET A 66 -7.13 8.31 -0.87
N VAL A 67 -7.69 7.17 -0.47
CA VAL A 67 -8.32 6.21 -1.40
C VAL A 67 -9.46 6.87 -2.17
N VAL A 68 -10.30 7.64 -1.49
CA VAL A 68 -11.36 8.42 -2.13
C VAL A 68 -10.77 9.45 -3.10
N LEU A 69 -9.72 10.15 -2.70
CA LEU A 69 -9.04 11.16 -3.50
C LEU A 69 -8.46 10.60 -4.80
N VAL A 70 -7.97 9.35 -4.80
CA VAL A 70 -7.43 8.69 -6.00
C VAL A 70 -8.45 8.69 -7.14
N SER A 71 -9.73 8.50 -6.82
CA SER A 71 -10.81 8.53 -7.82
C SER A 71 -11.03 9.92 -8.44
N PHE A 72 -10.64 10.99 -7.75
CA PHE A 72 -10.86 12.37 -8.21
C PHE A 72 -9.61 13.00 -8.85
N VAL A 73 -8.46 12.94 -8.18
CA VAL A 73 -7.24 13.65 -8.59
C VAL A 73 -6.13 12.71 -9.09
N GLY A 74 -6.38 11.40 -9.06
CA GLY A 74 -5.41 10.40 -9.47
C GLY A 74 -4.42 10.03 -8.37
N THR A 75 -3.69 8.95 -8.63
CA THR A 75 -2.83 8.30 -7.63
C THR A 75 -1.67 9.19 -7.19
N TYR A 76 -1.01 9.86 -8.12
CA TYR A 76 0.19 10.66 -7.84
C TYR A 76 -0.09 11.85 -6.92
N ILE A 77 -1.13 12.63 -7.23
CA ILE A 77 -1.53 13.79 -6.43
C ILE A 77 -2.04 13.32 -5.06
N SER A 78 -2.79 12.23 -5.02
CA SER A 78 -3.31 11.67 -3.76
C SER A 78 -2.18 11.21 -2.83
N ILE A 79 -1.16 10.52 -3.37
CA ILE A 79 0.05 10.16 -2.60
C ILE A 79 0.76 11.40 -2.09
N ALA A 80 0.93 12.43 -2.94
CA ALA A 80 1.61 13.66 -2.56
C ALA A 80 0.91 14.36 -1.38
N LEU A 81 -0.41 14.49 -1.47
CA LEU A 81 -1.24 15.13 -0.45
C LEU A 81 -1.26 14.31 0.85
N PHE A 82 -1.44 12.99 0.76
CA PHE A 82 -1.43 12.11 1.93
C PHE A 82 -0.07 12.13 2.64
N LEU A 83 1.02 11.96 1.90
CA LEU A 83 2.37 11.94 2.46
C LEU A 83 2.75 13.29 3.06
N GLY A 84 2.43 14.38 2.36
CA GLY A 84 2.65 15.75 2.85
C GLY A 84 1.88 16.03 4.14
N PHE A 85 0.58 15.69 4.18
CA PHE A 85 -0.25 15.78 5.38
C PHE A 85 0.35 14.95 6.54
N TYR A 86 0.68 13.68 6.28
CA TYR A 86 1.15 12.76 7.31
C TYR A 86 2.49 13.21 7.90
N MET A 87 3.47 13.54 7.05
CA MET A 87 4.78 14.02 7.51
C MET A 87 4.69 15.36 8.23
N ARG A 88 3.84 16.27 7.75
CA ARG A 88 3.77 17.64 8.30
C ARG A 88 2.97 17.72 9.58
N VAL A 89 1.79 17.12 9.62
CA VAL A 89 0.83 17.25 10.71
C VAL A 89 1.13 16.24 11.82
N ILE A 90 1.37 14.99 11.46
CA ILE A 90 1.57 13.90 12.42
C ILE A 90 3.06 13.79 12.75
N GLY A 91 3.92 13.72 11.73
CA GLY A 91 5.38 13.58 11.91
C GLY A 91 6.09 14.87 12.35
N LYS A 92 5.44 16.03 12.21
CA LYS A 92 6.00 17.37 12.56
C LYS A 92 7.38 17.65 11.93
N HIS A 93 7.66 17.07 10.76
CA HIS A 93 8.92 17.26 10.05
C HIS A 93 9.05 18.68 9.47
N SER A 94 10.30 19.07 9.16
CA SER A 94 10.58 20.35 8.51
C SER A 94 9.99 20.40 7.10
N TRP A 95 9.65 21.61 6.63
CA TRP A 95 9.11 21.82 5.30
C TRP A 95 10.06 21.34 4.19
N GLY A 96 11.37 21.58 4.35
CA GLY A 96 12.37 21.12 3.39
C GLY A 96 12.39 19.60 3.23
N LEU A 97 12.41 18.86 4.35
CA LEU A 97 12.37 17.41 4.31
C LEU A 97 11.04 16.90 3.73
N THR A 98 9.92 17.48 4.16
CA THR A 98 8.58 17.08 3.69
C THR A 98 8.46 17.25 2.18
N THR A 99 8.81 18.41 1.63
CA THR A 99 8.72 18.69 0.20
C THR A 99 9.67 17.80 -0.60
N ALA A 100 10.91 17.61 -0.14
CA ALA A 100 11.88 16.74 -0.80
C ALA A 100 11.39 15.29 -0.86
N THR A 101 10.86 14.76 0.25
CA THR A 101 10.33 13.39 0.31
C THR A 101 9.07 13.24 -0.53
N VAL A 102 8.14 14.20 -0.49
CA VAL A 102 6.91 14.17 -1.30
C VAL A 102 7.24 14.16 -2.80
N ILE A 103 8.07 15.09 -3.27
CA ILE A 103 8.46 15.16 -4.68
C ILE A 103 9.23 13.89 -5.07
N GLY A 104 10.20 13.47 -4.27
CA GLY A 104 10.99 12.27 -4.53
C GLY A 104 10.13 11.02 -4.63
N MET A 105 9.14 10.86 -3.74
CA MET A 105 8.25 9.70 -3.77
C MET A 105 7.34 9.69 -4.99
N VAL A 106 6.76 10.83 -5.36
CA VAL A 106 5.90 10.93 -6.56
C VAL A 106 6.70 10.60 -7.82
N LEU A 107 7.90 11.17 -7.96
CA LEU A 107 8.79 10.89 -9.09
C LEU A 107 9.23 9.42 -9.13
N MET A 108 9.55 8.83 -7.98
CA MET A 108 9.92 7.41 -7.88
C MET A 108 8.78 6.49 -8.33
N VAL A 109 7.55 6.74 -7.86
CA VAL A 109 6.36 5.95 -8.24
C VAL A 109 6.09 6.09 -9.74
N TYR A 110 6.15 7.31 -10.27
CA TYR A 110 5.98 7.56 -11.71
C TYR A 110 7.03 6.81 -12.53
N PHE A 111 8.30 6.91 -12.15
CA PHE A 111 9.39 6.20 -12.82
C PHE A 111 9.18 4.68 -12.77
N LEU A 112 8.87 4.11 -11.59
CA LEU A 112 8.70 2.67 -11.46
C LEU A 112 7.52 2.13 -12.28
N PHE A 113 6.36 2.77 -12.23
CA PHE A 113 5.16 2.22 -12.84
C PHE A 113 5.04 2.54 -14.32
N GLU A 114 5.33 3.78 -14.71
CA GLU A 114 5.14 4.17 -16.10
C GLU A 114 6.38 3.93 -16.95
N TRP A 115 7.56 4.25 -16.44
CA TRP A 115 8.80 4.02 -17.20
C TRP A 115 9.19 2.55 -17.17
N GLN A 116 9.30 1.95 -15.99
CA GLN A 116 9.86 0.60 -15.86
C GLN A 116 8.83 -0.51 -16.10
N LEU A 117 7.60 -0.35 -15.61
CA LEU A 117 6.55 -1.38 -15.73
C LEU A 117 5.59 -1.14 -16.89
N SER A 118 5.58 0.06 -17.49
CA SER A 118 4.62 0.49 -18.52
C SER A 118 3.16 0.17 -18.14
N LYS A 119 2.82 0.31 -16.86
CA LYS A 119 1.47 0.09 -16.32
C LYS A 119 0.80 1.41 -15.98
N TYR A 120 -0.45 1.53 -16.40
CA TYR A 120 -1.28 2.70 -16.13
C TYR A 120 -1.84 2.66 -14.70
N LEU A 121 -1.59 3.74 -13.96
CA LEU A 121 -2.22 4.02 -12.67
C LEU A 121 -3.48 4.87 -12.88
N PRO A 122 -4.46 4.82 -11.96
CA PRO A 122 -5.62 5.72 -11.99
C PRO A 122 -5.19 7.19 -11.98
N LYS A 123 -5.62 7.93 -13.00
CA LYS A 123 -5.28 9.36 -13.20
C LYS A 123 -6.37 10.34 -12.72
N GLY A 124 -7.50 9.82 -12.23
CA GLY A 124 -8.58 10.62 -11.63
C GLY A 124 -9.56 11.14 -12.68
N LEU A 125 -10.04 12.37 -12.48
CA LEU A 125 -10.97 13.04 -13.39
C LEU A 125 -10.31 13.38 -14.74
N PRO A 126 -11.11 13.59 -15.81
CA PRO A 126 -10.61 13.83 -17.16
C PRO A 126 -9.58 14.96 -17.26
N ILE A 127 -9.75 16.03 -16.47
CA ILE A 127 -8.81 17.17 -16.49
C ILE A 127 -7.38 16.79 -16.05
N PHE A 128 -7.27 15.86 -15.11
CA PHE A 128 -5.97 15.35 -14.65
C PHE A 128 -5.44 14.30 -15.63
N GLU A 129 -6.32 13.46 -16.15
CA GLU A 129 -5.99 12.46 -17.16
C GLU A 129 -5.40 13.09 -18.42
N ASP A 130 -6.05 14.12 -18.96
CA ASP A 130 -5.59 14.86 -20.15
C ASP A 130 -4.19 15.46 -19.96
N GLY A 131 -3.93 16.02 -18.77
CA GLY A 131 -2.61 16.54 -18.42
C GLY A 131 -1.54 15.46 -18.40
N PHE A 132 -1.84 14.30 -17.83
CA PHE A 132 -0.93 13.16 -17.82
C PHE A 132 -0.76 12.53 -19.21
N LEU A 133 -1.80 12.51 -20.04
CA LEU A 133 -1.72 12.02 -21.42
C LEU A 133 -0.80 12.89 -22.26
N TRP A 134 -0.79 14.21 -22.04
CA TRP A 134 0.16 15.10 -22.69
C TRP A 134 1.62 14.76 -22.32
N ILE A 135 1.89 14.53 -21.03
CA ILE A 135 3.23 14.13 -20.54
C ILE A 135 3.63 12.77 -21.15
N ASP A 136 2.73 11.80 -21.14
CA ASP A 136 2.97 10.47 -21.70
C ASP A 136 3.27 10.54 -23.19
N ASN A 137 2.48 11.31 -23.94
CA ASN A 137 2.65 11.46 -25.38
C ASN A 137 4.00 12.13 -25.70
N PHE A 138 4.39 13.13 -24.91
CA PHE A 138 5.73 13.73 -25.01
C PHE A 138 6.83 12.70 -24.76
N ARG A 139 6.72 11.89 -23.69
CA ARG A 139 7.70 10.83 -23.39
C ARG A 139 7.80 9.82 -24.53
N TRP A 140 6.67 9.33 -25.04
CA TRP A 140 6.64 8.36 -26.14
C TRP A 140 7.14 8.91 -27.47
N THR A 141 6.97 10.20 -27.74
CA THR A 141 7.37 10.82 -29.02
C THR A 141 8.85 11.21 -29.05
N TYR A 142 9.44 11.59 -27.91
CA TYR A 142 10.78 12.20 -27.86
C TYR A 142 11.82 11.42 -27.06
N LEU A 143 11.42 10.53 -26.14
CA LEU A 143 12.35 9.82 -25.24
C LEU A 143 12.43 8.30 -25.50
N MET A 144 11.55 7.74 -26.34
CA MET A 144 11.55 6.35 -26.80
C MET A 144 11.59 6.31 -28.33
#